data_AF-R4T0V4-F1
#
_entry.id   AF-R4T0V4-F1
#
_cell.length_a   1.000
_cell.length_b   1.000
_cell.length_c   1.000
_cell.angle_alpha   90.00
_cell.angle_beta   90.00
_cell.angle_gamma   90.00
#
_symmetry.space_group_name_H-M   'P 1'
#
loop_
_entity.id
_entity.type
_entity.pdbx_description
1 polymer ?
#
loop_
_entity_poly.entity_id
_entity_poly.type
_entity_poly.pdbx_seq_one_letter_code
_entity_poly.pdbx_strand_id
1 'polypeptide(L)'
;MRKHDLEESYEQRPRRTRRARFDDEPEPTRGGRLTEAERVRLARLREDAYTETAIPDGADRWSTWGEAEQGPLPRPDWVITELAAVDTELGILKTGKEADVHLVRRNLPGTEGTVLAAKRYRSGEHRLFHRDAGYLEGRRMRRSREMRAMESRSSFGRNLIAEQWAVAEFGALSRLWSVGAPVPYPVQRDGTELLLEFLGEGETAAPRLAQVRPEPEQLRELWFQTSAMLELLASQGLAHGDLSAYNLLVHHDRIMVIDLPQVVDIVANPGGLEFLARDVRNIATWFHSRGLPERLTAVPELIEELQEIAGLR
;
A
#
# COMPACT_ATOMS: atom_id res chain seq x y z
N MET A 1 -59.60 -56.77 23.23
CA MET A 1 -59.64 -56.88 24.71
C MET A 1 -58.33 -56.27 25.23
N ARG A 2 -58.45 -55.20 26.04
CA ARG A 2 -57.53 -54.61 27.06
C ARG A 2 -56.07 -55.15 27.16
N LYS A 3 -55.02 -54.40 27.51
CA LYS A 3 -54.80 -53.05 28.08
C LYS A 3 -53.26 -52.88 28.30
N HIS A 4 -52.80 -51.62 28.31
CA HIS A 4 -51.69 -51.05 29.12
C HIS A 4 -50.25 -51.60 28.86
N ASP A 5 -49.16 -50.84 28.90
CA ASP A 5 -48.84 -49.44 29.23
C ASP A 5 -47.42 -49.17 28.72
N LEU A 6 -47.09 -47.93 28.37
CA LEU A 6 -45.87 -47.19 28.80
C LEU A 6 -45.75 -45.86 28.02
N GLU A 7 -46.35 -44.86 28.66
CA GLU A 7 -46.06 -43.42 28.77
C GLU A 7 -44.94 -42.78 27.91
N GLU A 8 -45.37 -41.79 27.12
CA GLU A 8 -44.59 -40.69 26.58
C GLU A 8 -44.33 -39.62 27.66
N SER A 9 -43.08 -39.20 27.84
CA SER A 9 -42.74 -37.93 28.51
C SER A 9 -42.05 -36.98 27.54
N TYR A 10 -42.81 -36.03 26.98
CA TYR A 10 -42.26 -34.82 26.39
C TYR A 10 -42.86 -33.61 27.11
N GLU A 11 -42.00 -32.92 27.84
CA GLU A 11 -42.31 -31.71 28.60
C GLU A 11 -42.88 -30.61 27.69
N GLN A 12 -44.06 -30.11 28.06
CA GLN A 12 -44.73 -28.98 27.42
C GLN A 12 -44.05 -27.67 27.82
N ARG A 13 -43.42 -26.97 26.86
CA ARG A 13 -42.99 -25.57 27.03
C ARG A 13 -44.21 -24.64 27.04
N PRO A 14 -44.28 -23.65 27.95
CA PRO A 14 -45.43 -22.76 28.08
C PRO A 14 -45.53 -21.78 26.91
N ARG A 15 -46.76 -21.52 26.45
CA ARG A 15 -47.11 -20.51 25.45
C ARG A 15 -46.66 -19.13 25.94
N ARG A 16 -45.78 -18.45 25.19
CA ARG A 16 -45.43 -17.05 25.41
C ARG A 16 -46.68 -16.17 25.28
N THR A 17 -47.08 -15.56 26.38
CA THR A 17 -48.01 -14.44 26.45
C THR A 17 -47.45 -13.26 25.64
N ARG A 18 -48.26 -12.71 24.73
CA ARG A 18 -47.95 -11.44 24.05
C ARG A 18 -47.81 -10.35 25.12
N ARG A 19 -46.64 -9.73 25.21
CA ARG A 19 -46.47 -8.49 25.97
C ARG A 19 -47.36 -7.42 25.34
N ALA A 20 -48.15 -6.75 26.17
CA ALA A 20 -48.95 -5.59 25.78
C ALA A 20 -48.02 -4.47 25.28
N ARG A 21 -48.35 -3.89 24.13
CA ARG A 21 -47.78 -2.63 23.67
C ARG A 21 -48.22 -1.54 24.65
N PHE A 22 -47.32 -0.66 25.04
CA PHE A 22 -47.67 0.59 25.70
C PHE A 22 -48.37 1.49 24.65
N ASP A 23 -49.47 2.11 25.05
CA ASP A 23 -50.48 2.77 24.19
C ASP A 23 -50.06 4.12 23.57
N ASP A 24 -48.77 4.48 23.63
CA ASP A 24 -48.25 5.79 23.17
C ASP A 24 -47.35 5.71 21.92
N GLU A 25 -47.20 4.55 21.28
CA GLU A 25 -46.48 4.45 20.01
C GLU A 25 -47.43 4.65 18.80
N PRO A 26 -47.25 5.71 17.97
CA PRO A 26 -48.06 5.90 16.78
C PRO A 26 -47.79 4.78 15.76
N GLU A 27 -48.86 4.19 15.22
CA GLU A 27 -48.76 3.14 14.19
C GLU A 27 -48.08 3.67 12.91
N PRO A 28 -47.21 2.88 12.26
CA PRO A 28 -46.54 3.31 11.05
C PRO A 28 -47.54 3.34 9.88
N THR A 29 -47.92 4.55 9.47
CA THR A 29 -48.75 4.76 8.30
C THR A 29 -47.93 4.53 7.02
N ARG A 30 -48.36 3.53 6.23
CA ARG A 30 -47.88 3.33 4.85
C ARG A 30 -48.39 4.46 3.96
N GLY A 31 -47.67 5.57 3.93
CA GLY A 31 -47.97 6.72 3.07
C GLY A 31 -46.88 7.78 3.20
N GLY A 32 -46.05 7.90 2.16
CA GLY A 32 -44.89 8.79 2.15
C GLY A 32 -45.25 10.26 2.32
N ARG A 33 -45.02 10.81 3.52
CA ARG A 33 -44.50 12.16 3.77
C ARG A 33 -44.16 12.27 5.25
N LEU A 34 -42.88 12.47 5.56
CA LEU A 34 -42.43 12.80 6.91
C LEU A 34 -43.16 14.06 7.38
N THR A 35 -43.66 14.04 8.62
CA THR A 35 -44.21 15.22 9.30
C THR A 35 -43.13 16.29 9.41
N GLU A 36 -43.50 17.57 9.52
CA GLU A 36 -42.52 18.65 9.65
C GLU A 36 -41.66 18.49 10.92
N ALA A 37 -42.26 17.99 12.01
CA ALA A 37 -41.55 17.68 13.25
C ALA A 37 -40.58 16.49 13.08
N GLU A 38 -40.96 15.43 12.36
CA GLU A 38 -40.04 14.33 12.01
C GLU A 38 -38.90 14.81 11.11
N ARG A 39 -39.18 15.69 10.14
CA ARG A 39 -38.15 16.25 9.25
C ARG A 39 -37.17 17.10 10.02
N VAL A 40 -37.65 17.97 10.92
CA VAL A 40 -36.77 18.79 11.76
C VAL A 40 -35.97 17.93 12.73
N ARG A 41 -36.57 16.88 13.31
CA ARG A 41 -35.87 15.93 14.18
C ARG A 41 -34.82 15.12 13.43
N LEU A 42 -35.15 14.60 12.24
CA LEU A 42 -34.21 13.89 11.37
C LEU A 42 -33.15 14.84 10.79
N ALA A 43 -33.51 16.10 10.52
CA ALA A 43 -32.56 17.13 10.11
C ALA A 43 -31.60 17.46 11.24
N ARG A 44 -32.07 17.59 12.49
CA ARG A 44 -31.21 17.76 13.67
C ARG A 44 -30.37 16.54 13.99
N LEU A 45 -30.95 15.33 13.95
CA LEU A 45 -30.17 14.10 14.14
C LEU A 45 -29.13 13.92 13.02
N ARG A 46 -29.45 14.35 11.80
CA ARG A 46 -28.50 14.43 10.70
C ARG A 46 -27.47 15.51 10.99
N GLU A 47 -27.84 16.72 11.36
CA GLU A 47 -26.93 17.82 11.68
C GLU A 47 -26.00 17.49 12.85
N ASP A 48 -26.49 16.80 13.88
CA ASP A 48 -25.72 16.30 15.03
C ASP A 48 -24.82 15.11 14.63
N ALA A 49 -25.29 14.19 13.78
CA ALA A 49 -24.48 13.10 13.23
C ALA A 49 -23.45 13.57 12.19
N TYR A 50 -23.70 14.74 11.57
CA TYR A 50 -22.83 15.47 10.66
C TYR A 50 -22.22 16.69 11.35
N THR A 51 -22.11 16.70 12.68
CA THR A 51 -21.18 17.61 13.33
C THR A 51 -19.82 17.16 12.83
N GLU A 52 -19.32 17.78 11.77
CA GLU A 52 -17.94 17.67 11.35
C GLU A 52 -17.14 17.88 12.63
N THR A 53 -16.60 16.81 13.19
CA THR A 53 -15.77 16.89 14.38
C THR A 53 -14.67 17.86 13.98
N ALA A 54 -14.71 19.07 14.55
CA ALA A 54 -13.85 20.15 14.11
C ALA A 54 -12.41 19.63 14.08
N ILE A 55 -11.75 19.79 12.94
CA ILE A 55 -10.36 19.36 12.79
C ILE A 55 -9.56 20.15 13.83
N PRO A 56 -8.82 19.47 14.72
CA PRO A 56 -8.03 20.14 15.75
C PRO A 56 -7.08 21.18 15.16
N ASP A 57 -6.86 22.28 15.87
CA ASP A 57 -5.99 23.37 15.43
C ASP A 57 -4.60 22.86 15.02
N GLY A 58 -4.17 23.21 13.80
CA GLY A 58 -2.87 22.84 13.25
C GLY A 58 -2.82 21.53 12.47
N ALA A 59 -3.93 20.78 12.38
CA ALA A 59 -4.04 19.61 11.51
C ALA A 59 -4.76 19.93 10.19
N ASP A 60 -4.43 19.21 9.13
CA ASP A 60 -5.06 19.37 7.81
C ASP A 60 -6.28 18.44 7.63
N ARG A 61 -6.24 17.25 8.24
CA ARG A 61 -7.33 16.27 8.17
C ARG A 61 -7.32 15.28 9.33
N TRP A 62 -8.45 14.63 9.56
CA TRP A 62 -8.49 13.37 10.31
C TRP A 62 -7.73 12.27 9.54
N SER A 63 -7.09 11.37 10.28
CA SER A 63 -6.43 10.21 9.69
C SER A 63 -7.44 9.34 8.92
N THR A 64 -7.07 8.93 7.72
CA THR A 64 -7.88 8.01 6.89
C THR A 64 -7.73 6.53 7.29
N TRP A 65 -7.02 6.24 8.39
CA TRP A 65 -6.67 4.88 8.83
C TRP A 65 -7.87 3.91 8.92
N GLY A 66 -9.04 4.40 9.35
CA GLY A 66 -10.23 3.57 9.54
C GLY A 66 -10.87 3.06 8.25
N GLU A 67 -10.67 3.77 7.15
CA GLU A 67 -11.28 3.47 5.85
C GLU A 67 -10.26 2.93 4.83
N ALA A 68 -8.96 3.13 5.11
CA ALA A 68 -7.87 2.73 4.24
C ALA A 68 -7.55 1.23 4.29
N GLU A 69 -6.93 0.73 3.23
CA GLU A 69 -6.29 -0.57 3.23
C GLU A 69 -5.03 -0.51 4.11
N GLN A 70 -4.98 -1.31 5.17
CA GLN A 70 -3.93 -1.23 6.19
C GLN A 70 -2.75 -2.15 5.88
N GLY A 71 -1.55 -1.73 6.29
CA GLY A 71 -0.32 -2.52 6.16
C GLY A 71 -0.35 -3.87 6.89
N PRO A 72 0.61 -4.75 6.58
CA PRO A 72 0.67 -6.11 7.12
C PRO A 72 0.93 -6.14 8.64
N LEU A 73 0.59 -7.27 9.27
CA LEU A 73 0.92 -7.57 10.66
C LEU A 73 2.24 -8.37 10.77
N PRO A 74 2.97 -8.28 11.91
CA PRO A 74 2.75 -7.35 13.03
C PRO A 74 3.04 -5.91 12.60
N ARG A 75 2.33 -4.93 13.19
CA ARG A 75 2.61 -3.52 12.88
C ARG A 75 3.79 -3.05 13.71
N PRO A 76 4.69 -2.23 13.16
CA PRO A 76 5.66 -1.52 13.97
C PRO A 76 4.98 -0.65 15.04
N ASP A 77 5.57 -0.57 16.23
CA ASP A 77 4.99 0.14 17.39
C ASP A 77 4.80 1.64 17.17
N TRP A 78 5.53 2.22 16.22
CA TRP A 78 5.43 3.64 15.85
C TRP A 78 4.19 3.97 15.01
N VAL A 79 3.47 2.97 14.51
CA VAL A 79 2.28 3.15 13.67
C VAL A 79 1.09 3.54 14.55
N ILE A 80 0.63 4.78 14.42
CA ILE A 80 -0.56 5.29 15.09
C ILE A 80 -1.80 4.81 14.33
N THR A 81 -2.69 4.11 15.04
CA THR A 81 -3.86 3.40 14.48
C THR A 81 -5.20 3.89 15.03
N GLU A 82 -5.16 4.83 15.95
CA GLU A 82 -6.30 5.42 16.60
C GLU A 82 -7.12 6.24 15.58
N LEU A 83 -8.43 6.00 15.54
CA LEU A 83 -9.34 6.74 14.64
C LEU A 83 -9.43 8.24 14.96
N ALA A 84 -9.00 8.64 16.16
CA ALA A 84 -8.88 10.03 16.58
C ALA A 84 -7.53 10.66 16.21
N ALA A 85 -6.68 9.96 15.46
CA ALA A 85 -5.44 10.54 14.95
C ALA A 85 -5.73 11.56 13.84
N VAL A 86 -4.84 12.53 13.71
CA VAL A 86 -4.87 13.58 12.68
C VAL A 86 -3.60 13.54 11.85
N ASP A 87 -3.71 13.94 10.59
CA ASP A 87 -2.59 14.09 9.66
C ASP A 87 -2.33 15.58 9.40
N THR A 88 -1.05 15.99 9.46
CA THR A 88 -0.57 17.36 9.16
C THR A 88 0.48 17.31 8.06
N GLU A 89 0.33 18.09 7.00
CA GLU A 89 1.29 18.25 5.91
C GLU A 89 2.51 19.05 6.38
N LEU A 90 3.69 18.45 6.26
CA LEU A 90 4.96 19.13 6.55
C LEU A 90 5.62 19.70 5.29
N GLY A 91 5.14 19.29 4.12
CA GLY A 91 5.59 19.82 2.83
C GLY A 91 5.94 18.75 1.80
N ILE A 92 6.35 19.20 0.61
CA ILE A 92 6.73 18.32 -0.50
C ILE A 92 8.16 17.84 -0.29
N LEU A 93 8.34 16.52 -0.21
CA LEU A 93 9.66 15.90 -0.21
C LEU A 93 10.23 15.78 -1.64
N LYS A 94 9.38 15.35 -2.58
CA LYS A 94 9.78 15.16 -3.97
C LYS A 94 8.60 15.27 -4.92
N THR A 95 8.78 16.01 -6.01
CA THR A 95 7.87 15.99 -7.16
C THR A 95 8.38 15.04 -8.23
N GLY A 96 7.48 14.21 -8.77
CA GLY A 96 7.77 13.26 -9.84
C GLY A 96 6.80 13.40 -11.00
N LYS A 97 7.13 12.77 -12.13
CA LYS A 97 6.23 12.72 -13.30
C LYS A 97 4.94 11.98 -13.01
N GLU A 98 5.00 10.95 -12.18
CA GLU A 98 3.92 9.99 -11.95
C GLU A 98 3.31 10.11 -10.56
N ALA A 99 4.09 10.55 -9.58
CA ALA A 99 3.66 10.74 -8.21
C ALA A 99 4.46 11.86 -7.53
N ASP A 100 3.85 12.49 -6.54
CA ASP A 100 4.55 13.33 -5.58
C ASP A 100 4.72 12.57 -4.26
N VAL A 101 5.76 12.91 -3.52
CA VAL A 101 5.99 12.42 -2.17
C VAL A 101 5.97 13.63 -1.24
N HIS A 102 5.11 13.57 -0.23
CA HIS A 102 4.96 14.57 0.82
C HIS A 102 5.40 14.00 2.15
N LEU A 103 5.81 14.88 3.07
CA LEU A 103 5.97 14.54 4.48
C LEU A 103 4.67 14.83 5.20
N VAL A 104 4.18 13.86 5.95
CA VAL A 104 2.97 13.97 6.76
C VAL A 104 3.30 13.57 8.19
N ARG A 105 2.94 14.39 9.17
CA ARG A 105 2.96 14.00 10.58
C ARG A 105 1.60 13.43 10.94
N ARG A 106 1.59 12.23 11.53
CA ARG A 106 0.42 11.66 12.18
C ARG A 106 0.59 11.71 13.69
N ASN A 107 -0.43 12.18 14.42
CA ASN A 107 -0.45 12.17 15.88
C ASN A 107 -1.87 12.12 16.44
N LEU A 108 -2.00 11.75 17.70
CA LEU A 108 -3.20 12.11 18.46
C LEU A 108 -3.15 13.61 18.79
N PRO A 109 -4.29 14.32 18.83
CA PRO A 109 -4.31 15.73 19.20
C PRO A 109 -3.61 15.99 20.54
N GLY A 110 -2.68 16.95 20.55
CA GLY A 110 -1.90 17.30 21.75
C GLY A 110 -0.75 16.35 22.12
N THR A 111 -0.40 15.39 21.25
CA THR A 111 0.72 14.45 21.46
C THR A 111 1.79 14.61 20.39
N GLU A 112 2.99 14.08 20.64
CA GLU A 112 4.01 13.93 19.60
C GLU A 112 3.56 12.94 18.52
N GLY A 113 4.09 13.12 17.30
CA GLY A 113 3.67 12.36 16.13
C GLY A 113 4.77 11.58 15.46
N THR A 114 4.36 10.71 14.55
CA THR A 114 5.24 10.00 13.64
C THR A 114 5.25 10.68 12.27
N VAL A 115 6.42 10.86 11.68
CA VAL A 115 6.56 11.35 10.30
C VAL A 115 6.43 10.18 9.34
N LEU A 116 5.60 10.35 8.31
CA LEU A 116 5.29 9.40 7.26
C LEU A 116 5.60 10.02 5.90
N ALA A 117 5.91 9.17 4.91
CA ALA A 117 6.02 9.57 3.52
C ALA A 117 4.69 9.29 2.80
N ALA A 118 4.01 10.34 2.35
CA ALA A 118 2.77 10.23 1.57
C ALA A 118 3.07 10.28 0.08
N LYS A 119 3.05 9.13 -0.59
CA LYS A 119 3.20 9.02 -2.05
C LYS A 119 1.84 9.10 -2.73
N ARG A 120 1.61 10.16 -3.51
CA ARG A 120 0.35 10.46 -4.18
C ARG A 120 0.50 10.30 -5.68
N TYR A 121 -0.16 9.29 -6.25
CA TYR A 121 -0.13 9.07 -7.70
C TYR A 121 -1.00 10.08 -8.44
N ARG A 122 -0.43 10.68 -9.51
CA ARG A 122 -1.13 11.63 -10.36
C ARG A 122 -1.99 10.89 -11.39
N SER A 123 -3.23 11.33 -11.57
CA SER A 123 -4.09 10.94 -12.70
C SER A 123 -3.61 11.63 -13.99
N GLY A 124 -2.49 11.19 -14.56
CA GLY A 124 -1.75 11.96 -15.57
C GLY A 124 -2.48 12.22 -16.89
N GLU A 125 -2.46 13.48 -17.35
CA GLU A 125 -2.73 13.85 -18.76
C GLU A 125 -1.55 13.51 -19.70
N HIS A 126 -0.35 13.27 -19.16
CA HIS A 126 0.92 13.17 -19.91
C HIS A 126 1.56 11.76 -19.83
N ARG A 127 0.76 10.69 -19.85
CA ARG A 127 1.26 9.29 -19.91
C ARG A 127 1.31 8.77 -21.34
N LEU A 128 2.19 9.33 -22.17
CA LEU A 128 2.52 8.62 -23.40
C LEU A 128 4.03 8.61 -23.60
N PHE A 129 4.51 7.41 -23.91
CA PHE A 129 5.79 7.13 -24.52
C PHE A 129 6.96 7.10 -23.52
N HIS A 130 7.14 5.98 -22.83
CA HIS A 130 8.29 5.09 -23.04
C HIS A 130 8.36 4.07 -21.89
N ARG A 131 8.25 2.77 -22.24
CA ARG A 131 8.45 1.54 -21.43
C ARG A 131 7.22 0.77 -20.94
N ASP A 132 5.99 1.26 -21.08
CA ASP A 132 4.80 0.54 -20.58
C ASP A 132 4.39 -0.73 -21.36
N ALA A 133 4.91 -0.94 -22.58
CA ALA A 133 4.40 -1.98 -23.47
C ALA A 133 4.60 -3.41 -22.95
N GLY A 134 5.77 -3.72 -22.36
CA GLY A 134 6.06 -5.05 -21.78
C GLY A 134 5.53 -5.25 -20.36
N TYR A 135 5.31 -4.15 -19.63
CA TYR A 135 4.87 -4.15 -18.23
C TYR A 135 3.43 -4.61 -18.05
N LEU A 136 2.56 -4.17 -18.94
CA LEU A 136 1.14 -4.52 -18.93
C LEU A 136 0.86 -5.86 -19.59
N GLU A 137 1.80 -6.40 -20.39
CA GLU A 137 1.56 -7.56 -21.23
C GLU A 137 1.32 -8.85 -20.43
N GLY A 138 2.05 -9.05 -19.32
CA GLY A 138 1.77 -10.14 -18.37
C GLY A 138 0.45 -9.97 -17.60
N ARG A 139 -0.05 -8.73 -17.44
CA ARG A 139 -1.32 -8.44 -16.74
C ARG A 139 -2.54 -8.45 -17.66
N ARG A 140 -2.35 -8.40 -18.99
CA ARG A 140 -3.42 -8.31 -20.01
C ARG A 140 -4.40 -9.48 -20.00
N MET A 141 -4.03 -10.63 -19.47
CA MET A 141 -4.86 -11.83 -19.57
C MET A 141 -6.13 -11.80 -18.68
N ARG A 142 -6.21 -10.92 -17.66
CA ARG A 142 -7.31 -11.00 -16.67
C ARG A 142 -8.50 -10.05 -16.85
N ARG A 143 -8.45 -8.94 -17.61
CA ARG A 143 -9.55 -7.95 -17.58
C ARG A 143 -9.82 -7.21 -18.90
N SER A 144 -10.49 -7.90 -19.84
CA SER A 144 -10.92 -7.38 -21.16
C SER A 144 -12.10 -6.38 -21.15
N ARG A 145 -12.64 -6.04 -19.97
CA ARG A 145 -13.74 -5.07 -19.82
C ARG A 145 -13.25 -3.68 -19.38
N GLU A 146 -12.25 -3.62 -18.51
CA GLU A 146 -11.66 -2.36 -18.01
C GLU A 146 -10.76 -1.69 -19.06
N MET A 147 -10.07 -2.48 -19.89
CA MET A 147 -9.26 -2.01 -21.02
C MET A 147 -10.05 -1.17 -22.04
N ARG A 148 -11.35 -1.44 -22.22
CA ARG A 148 -12.21 -0.67 -23.14
C ARG A 148 -12.61 0.71 -22.59
N ALA A 149 -12.61 0.89 -21.26
CA ALA A 149 -12.76 2.21 -20.66
C ALA A 149 -11.44 3.01 -20.72
N MET A 150 -10.28 2.32 -20.69
CA MET A 150 -8.95 2.92 -20.78
C MET A 150 -8.64 3.57 -22.16
N GLU A 151 -9.25 3.08 -23.24
CA GLU A 151 -9.10 3.69 -24.58
C GLU A 151 -9.70 5.10 -24.67
N SER A 152 -10.64 5.46 -23.80
CA SER A 152 -11.36 6.74 -23.87
C SER A 152 -10.59 7.96 -23.32
N ARG A 153 -9.41 7.78 -22.70
CA ARG A 153 -8.58 8.87 -22.11
C ARG A 153 -9.37 9.86 -21.23
N SER A 154 -10.49 9.44 -20.65
CA SER A 154 -11.29 10.27 -19.75
C SER A 154 -10.53 10.51 -18.44
N SER A 155 -10.87 11.58 -17.71
CA SER A 155 -10.35 11.83 -16.35
C SER A 155 -10.54 10.62 -15.43
N PHE A 156 -11.68 9.92 -15.58
CA PHE A 156 -11.98 8.67 -14.89
C PHE A 156 -10.98 7.55 -15.21
N GLY A 157 -10.68 7.31 -16.50
CA GLY A 157 -9.70 6.29 -16.91
C GLY A 157 -8.28 6.56 -16.40
N ARG A 158 -7.87 7.83 -16.32
CA ARG A 158 -6.56 8.22 -15.76
C ARG A 158 -6.47 7.96 -14.26
N ASN A 159 -7.54 8.24 -13.52
CA ASN A 159 -7.62 7.97 -12.09
C ASN A 159 -7.54 6.46 -11.81
N LEU A 160 -8.24 5.65 -12.59
CA LEU A 160 -8.20 4.19 -12.47
C LEU A 160 -6.76 3.65 -12.64
N ILE A 161 -5.99 4.17 -13.59
CA ILE A 161 -4.60 3.75 -13.76
C ILE A 161 -3.73 4.21 -12.57
N ALA A 162 -3.91 5.43 -12.07
CA ALA A 162 -3.19 5.89 -10.88
C ALA A 162 -3.48 4.99 -9.66
N GLU A 163 -4.73 4.58 -9.47
CA GLU A 163 -5.14 3.66 -8.42
C GLU A 163 -4.53 2.27 -8.60
N GLN A 164 -4.45 1.76 -9.85
CA GLN A 164 -3.79 0.48 -10.12
C GLN A 164 -2.31 0.48 -9.74
N TRP A 165 -1.61 1.61 -9.92
CA TRP A 165 -0.21 1.74 -9.51
C TRP A 165 -0.09 1.76 -7.99
N ALA A 166 -0.97 2.50 -7.31
CA ALA A 166 -1.05 2.52 -5.86
C ALA A 166 -1.30 1.12 -5.27
N VAL A 167 -2.26 0.37 -5.83
CA VAL A 167 -2.57 -1.02 -5.44
C VAL A 167 -1.37 -1.94 -5.69
N ALA A 168 -0.72 -1.82 -6.85
CA ALA A 168 0.43 -2.67 -7.19
C ALA A 168 1.62 -2.43 -6.24
N GLU A 169 1.97 -1.17 -5.98
CA GLU A 169 3.07 -0.84 -5.07
C GLU A 169 2.75 -1.23 -3.63
N PHE A 170 1.55 -0.96 -3.14
CA PHE A 170 1.14 -1.32 -1.79
C PHE A 170 1.18 -2.85 -1.57
N GLY A 171 0.69 -3.63 -2.55
CA GLY A 171 0.75 -5.08 -2.52
C GLY A 171 2.17 -5.63 -2.57
N ALA A 172 3.03 -5.06 -3.42
CA ALA A 172 4.44 -5.44 -3.50
C ALA A 172 5.20 -5.14 -2.20
N LEU A 173 5.06 -3.92 -1.66
CA LEU A 173 5.65 -3.53 -0.39
C LEU A 173 5.16 -4.42 0.76
N SER A 174 3.86 -4.70 0.83
CA SER A 174 3.29 -5.52 1.92
C SER A 174 3.84 -6.94 1.88
N ARG A 175 3.94 -7.54 0.69
CA ARG A 175 4.51 -8.87 0.50
C ARG A 175 5.99 -8.89 0.88
N LEU A 176 6.77 -7.95 0.35
CA LEU A 176 8.21 -7.89 0.55
C LEU A 176 8.58 -7.60 2.02
N TRP A 177 7.86 -6.67 2.67
CA TRP A 177 8.05 -6.38 4.08
C TRP A 177 7.76 -7.61 4.96
N SER A 178 6.68 -8.35 4.65
CA SER A 178 6.28 -9.55 5.41
C SER A 178 7.30 -10.68 5.35
N VAL A 179 8.17 -10.72 4.32
CA VAL A 179 9.26 -11.69 4.20
C VAL A 179 10.61 -11.12 4.64
N GLY A 180 10.63 -9.93 5.24
CA GLY A 180 11.84 -9.30 5.78
C GLY A 180 12.70 -8.57 4.75
N ALA A 181 12.15 -8.21 3.58
CA ALA A 181 12.87 -7.42 2.61
C ALA A 181 13.13 -6.00 3.13
N PRO A 182 14.24 -5.36 2.73
CA PRO A 182 14.55 -4.01 3.17
C PRO A 182 13.75 -2.98 2.37
N VAL A 183 12.45 -2.89 2.68
CA VAL A 183 11.50 -1.94 2.09
C VAL A 183 10.87 -1.10 3.20
N PRO A 184 10.44 0.14 2.94
CA PRO A 184 9.69 0.91 3.93
C PRO A 184 8.38 0.18 4.28
N TYR A 185 7.99 0.18 5.55
CA TYR A 185 6.70 -0.36 5.96
C TYR A 185 5.54 0.39 5.27
N PRO A 186 4.64 -0.31 4.55
CA PRO A 186 3.49 0.32 3.91
C PRO A 186 2.37 0.50 4.92
N VAL A 187 2.31 1.66 5.59
CA VAL A 187 1.35 1.95 6.66
C VAL A 187 -0.10 1.75 6.19
N GLN A 188 -0.47 2.39 5.09
CA GLN A 188 -1.80 2.25 4.51
C GLN A 188 -1.86 2.72 3.05
N ARG A 189 -2.93 2.34 2.35
CA ARG A 189 -3.32 2.88 1.05
C ARG A 189 -4.77 3.36 1.08
N ASP A 190 -4.98 4.59 0.64
CA ASP A 190 -6.30 5.18 0.43
C ASP A 190 -6.40 5.72 -0.99
N GLY A 191 -7.23 5.09 -1.84
CA GLY A 191 -7.31 5.39 -3.27
C GLY A 191 -5.93 5.35 -3.95
N THR A 192 -5.44 6.53 -4.37
CA THR A 192 -4.16 6.74 -5.07
C THR A 192 -3.01 7.19 -4.15
N GLU A 193 -3.26 7.32 -2.84
CA GLU A 193 -2.28 7.72 -1.83
C GLU A 193 -1.77 6.49 -1.07
N LEU A 194 -0.45 6.41 -0.89
CA LEU A 194 0.21 5.47 0.03
C LEU A 194 0.86 6.27 1.14
N LEU A 195 0.59 5.91 2.40
CA LEU A 195 1.41 6.32 3.52
C LEU A 195 2.42 5.23 3.82
N LEU A 196 3.69 5.60 3.83
CA LEU A 196 4.83 4.71 4.02
C LEU A 196 5.64 5.17 5.24
N GLU A 197 6.41 4.25 5.81
CA GLU A 197 7.52 4.57 6.68
C GLU A 197 8.40 5.65 6.04
N PHE A 198 8.65 6.72 6.79
CA PHE A 198 9.62 7.72 6.38
C PHE A 198 11.02 7.25 6.75
N LEU A 199 11.86 7.09 5.73
CA LEU A 199 13.27 6.73 5.90
C LEU A 199 14.11 8.01 5.90
N GLY A 200 14.49 8.49 7.08
CA GLY A 200 15.22 9.75 7.26
C GLY A 200 15.34 10.18 8.71
N GLU A 201 15.99 11.33 8.92
CA GLU A 201 16.19 11.95 10.23
C GLU A 201 15.47 13.30 10.28
N GLY A 202 14.56 13.45 11.25
CA GLY A 202 13.68 14.62 11.32
C GLY A 202 12.80 14.73 10.06
N GLU A 203 12.98 15.80 9.30
CA GLU A 203 12.28 16.04 8.02
C GLU A 203 13.23 15.84 6.80
N THR A 204 14.44 15.30 7.02
CA THR A 204 15.42 15.06 5.96
C THR A 204 15.44 13.60 5.56
N ALA A 205 15.07 13.30 4.31
CA ALA A 205 15.07 11.93 3.79
C ALA A 205 16.50 11.35 3.69
N ALA A 206 16.59 10.05 3.89
CA ALA A 206 17.81 9.28 3.65
C ALA A 206 18.30 9.49 2.20
N PRO A 207 19.62 9.60 1.99
CA PRO A 207 20.17 9.80 0.66
C PRO A 207 19.92 8.58 -0.23
N ARG A 208 19.73 8.82 -1.53
CA ARG A 208 19.76 7.76 -2.53
C ARG A 208 21.16 7.18 -2.64
N LEU A 209 21.26 5.90 -3.00
CA LEU A 209 22.55 5.26 -3.28
C LEU A 209 23.36 6.08 -4.32
N ALA A 210 22.69 6.62 -5.34
CA ALA A 210 23.33 7.47 -6.35
C ALA A 210 24.02 8.73 -5.79
N GLN A 211 23.52 9.25 -4.67
CA GLN A 211 24.00 10.47 -4.00
C GLN A 211 25.14 10.19 -3.00
N VAL A 212 25.27 8.96 -2.51
CA VAL A 212 26.34 8.63 -1.55
C VAL A 212 27.70 8.47 -2.23
N ARG A 213 28.76 8.59 -1.42
CA ARG A 213 30.17 8.37 -1.79
C ARG A 213 30.81 7.47 -0.73
N PRO A 214 30.46 6.17 -0.70
CA PRO A 214 30.92 5.26 0.34
C PRO A 214 32.41 4.96 0.18
N GLU A 215 33.09 4.77 1.30
CA GLU A 215 34.45 4.24 1.33
C GLU A 215 34.48 2.77 0.84
N PRO A 216 35.63 2.23 0.42
CA PRO A 216 35.72 0.89 -0.20
C PRO A 216 35.08 -0.24 0.62
N GLU A 217 35.22 -0.20 1.94
CA GLU A 217 34.64 -1.18 2.87
C GLU A 217 33.11 -1.08 2.88
N GLN A 218 32.57 0.13 3.02
CA GLN A 218 31.14 0.39 3.03
C GLN A 218 30.51 0.09 1.65
N LEU A 219 31.21 0.42 0.55
CA LEU A 219 30.77 0.08 -0.80
C LEU A 219 30.58 -1.43 -0.97
N ARG A 220 31.50 -2.23 -0.41
CA ARG A 220 31.42 -3.69 -0.43
C ARG A 220 30.25 -4.20 0.41
N GLU A 221 30.03 -3.61 1.58
CA GLU A 221 28.89 -3.96 2.44
C GLU A 221 27.54 -3.65 1.77
N LEU A 222 27.40 -2.46 1.19
CA LEU A 222 26.20 -2.07 0.45
C LEU A 222 25.95 -2.97 -0.78
N TRP A 223 27.01 -3.45 -1.43
CA TRP A 223 26.88 -4.46 -2.49
C TRP A 223 26.30 -5.76 -1.95
N PHE A 224 26.85 -6.32 -0.86
CA PHE A 224 26.32 -7.56 -0.28
C PHE A 224 24.87 -7.44 0.18
N GLN A 225 24.50 -6.30 0.77
CA GLN A 225 23.10 -6.03 1.10
C GLN A 225 22.20 -5.96 -0.15
N THR A 226 22.71 -5.38 -1.25
CA THR A 226 21.99 -5.30 -2.52
C THR A 226 21.84 -6.70 -3.15
N SER A 227 22.86 -7.54 -3.13
CA SER A 227 22.80 -8.92 -3.62
C SER A 227 21.80 -9.76 -2.82
N ALA A 228 21.86 -9.71 -1.49
CA ALA A 228 20.90 -10.41 -0.64
C ALA A 228 19.44 -9.93 -0.86
N MET A 229 19.25 -8.64 -1.15
CA MET A 229 17.95 -8.11 -1.53
C MET A 229 17.48 -8.66 -2.88
N LEU A 230 18.35 -8.74 -3.89
CA LEU A 230 18.04 -9.33 -5.19
C LEU A 230 17.67 -10.82 -5.06
N GLU A 231 18.40 -11.58 -4.24
CA GLU A 231 18.10 -12.97 -3.92
C GLU A 231 16.71 -13.12 -3.31
N LEU A 232 16.36 -12.27 -2.33
CA LEU A 232 15.04 -12.30 -1.71
C LEU A 232 13.92 -11.93 -2.70
N LEU A 233 14.15 -10.96 -3.60
CA LEU A 233 13.21 -10.64 -4.66
C LEU A 233 13.00 -11.85 -5.59
N ALA A 234 14.10 -12.46 -6.05
CA ALA A 234 14.06 -13.64 -6.91
C ALA A 234 13.39 -14.84 -6.23
N SER A 235 13.59 -15.03 -4.93
CA SER A 235 12.95 -16.11 -4.15
C SER A 235 11.44 -15.89 -4.00
N GLN A 236 10.96 -14.66 -4.19
CA GLN A 236 9.55 -14.32 -4.30
C GLN A 236 9.02 -14.40 -5.74
N GLY A 237 9.86 -14.78 -6.71
CA GLY A 237 9.54 -14.79 -8.13
C GLY A 237 9.41 -13.38 -8.72
N LEU A 238 10.09 -12.39 -8.12
CA LEU A 238 9.95 -10.97 -8.46
C LEU A 238 11.25 -10.37 -8.99
N ALA A 239 11.16 -9.60 -10.06
CA ALA A 239 12.16 -8.61 -10.44
C ALA A 239 11.61 -7.22 -10.13
N HIS A 240 12.49 -6.26 -9.78
CA HIS A 240 12.07 -4.88 -9.56
C HIS A 240 11.65 -4.22 -10.89
N GLY A 241 12.32 -4.57 -11.98
CA GLY A 241 12.02 -4.18 -13.36
C GLY A 241 12.50 -2.79 -13.80
N ASP A 242 12.88 -1.92 -12.85
CA ASP A 242 13.58 -0.66 -13.13
C ASP A 242 14.60 -0.35 -12.03
N LEU A 243 15.30 -1.36 -11.52
CA LEU A 243 16.26 -1.17 -10.44
C LEU A 243 17.43 -0.29 -10.91
N SER A 244 17.78 0.69 -10.07
CA SER A 244 18.95 1.54 -10.23
C SER A 244 19.35 2.14 -8.88
N ALA A 245 20.53 2.75 -8.79
CA ALA A 245 20.96 3.47 -7.59
C ALA A 245 20.07 4.68 -7.21
N TYR A 246 19.11 5.08 -8.06
CA TYR A 246 18.13 6.12 -7.75
C TYR A 246 16.90 5.58 -7.00
N ASN A 247 16.70 4.25 -7.02
CA ASN A 247 15.57 3.54 -6.39
C ASN A 247 16.02 2.76 -5.14
N LEU A 248 17.26 2.98 -4.70
CA LEU A 248 17.79 2.52 -3.42
C LEU A 248 18.11 3.74 -2.55
N LEU A 249 17.69 3.70 -1.28
CA LEU A 249 18.12 4.62 -0.24
C LEU A 249 19.19 3.94 0.64
N VAL A 250 20.05 4.76 1.25
CA VAL A 250 20.98 4.30 2.29
C VAL A 250 20.54 4.95 3.60
N HIS A 251 19.90 4.18 4.48
CA HIS A 251 19.39 4.64 5.77
C HIS A 251 20.09 3.88 6.89
N HIS A 252 20.82 4.59 7.76
CA HIS A 252 21.67 3.98 8.81
C HIS A 252 22.56 2.83 8.27
N ASP A 253 23.29 3.10 7.19
CA ASP A 253 24.17 2.14 6.50
C ASP A 253 23.46 0.90 5.91
N ARG A 254 22.12 0.94 5.83
CA ARG A 254 21.30 -0.12 5.23
C ARG A 254 20.73 0.29 3.89
N ILE A 255 20.81 -0.62 2.92
CA ILE A 255 20.08 -0.49 1.65
C ILE A 255 18.59 -0.61 1.94
N MET A 256 17.79 0.32 1.41
CA MET A 256 16.34 0.27 1.41
C MET A 256 15.82 0.42 -0.03
N VAL A 257 14.97 -0.48 -0.48
CA VAL A 257 14.36 -0.47 -1.81
C VAL A 257 13.07 0.33 -1.79
N ILE A 258 12.93 1.23 -2.76
CA ILE A 258 11.73 2.06 -2.94
C ILE A 258 11.27 2.00 -4.39
N ASP A 259 10.04 2.48 -4.64
CA ASP A 259 9.46 2.63 -5.97
C ASP A 259 9.20 1.29 -6.68
N LEU A 260 8.22 0.55 -6.15
CA LEU A 260 7.86 -0.80 -6.59
C LEU A 260 6.56 -0.92 -7.42
N PRO A 261 5.96 0.13 -8.06
CA PRO A 261 4.76 -0.08 -8.89
C PRO A 261 5.03 -0.94 -10.13
N GLN A 262 6.31 -1.03 -10.52
CA GLN A 262 6.84 -1.75 -11.67
C GLN A 262 7.44 -3.11 -11.30
N VAL A 263 7.07 -3.72 -10.16
CA VAL A 263 7.52 -5.08 -9.90
C VAL A 263 6.97 -6.05 -10.95
N VAL A 264 7.83 -6.94 -11.45
CA VAL A 264 7.53 -7.93 -12.49
C VAL A 264 7.59 -9.33 -11.91
N ASP A 265 6.57 -10.13 -12.18
CA ASP A 265 6.62 -11.58 -11.93
C ASP A 265 7.54 -12.22 -12.97
N ILE A 266 8.64 -12.82 -12.52
CA ILE A 266 9.70 -13.36 -13.38
C ILE A 266 9.16 -14.54 -14.22
N VAL A 267 8.25 -15.33 -13.66
CA VAL A 267 7.73 -16.57 -14.27
C VAL A 267 6.56 -16.27 -15.20
N ALA A 268 5.63 -15.41 -14.76
CA ALA A 268 4.40 -15.14 -15.48
C ALA A 268 4.59 -14.09 -16.60
N ASN A 269 5.63 -13.25 -16.54
CA ASN A 269 5.92 -12.28 -17.59
C ASN A 269 6.87 -12.87 -18.64
N PRO A 270 6.52 -12.84 -19.95
CA PRO A 270 7.42 -13.32 -21.02
C PRO A 270 8.81 -12.66 -21.02
N GLY A 271 8.92 -11.41 -20.56
CA GLY A 271 10.19 -10.68 -20.41
C GLY A 271 10.77 -10.72 -18.99
N GLY A 272 10.22 -11.52 -18.07
CA GLY A 272 10.60 -11.52 -16.65
C GLY A 272 12.10 -11.75 -16.42
N LEU A 273 12.69 -12.71 -17.13
CA LEU A 273 14.13 -13.00 -17.09
C LEU A 273 14.99 -11.82 -17.57
N GLU A 274 14.53 -11.10 -18.59
CA GLU A 274 15.25 -9.93 -19.11
C GLU A 274 15.20 -8.77 -18.13
N PHE A 275 14.08 -8.56 -17.43
CA PHE A 275 13.96 -7.58 -16.36
C PHE A 275 14.90 -7.89 -15.19
N LEU A 276 14.92 -9.14 -14.72
CA LEU A 276 15.85 -9.59 -13.68
C LEU A 276 17.31 -9.33 -14.08
N ALA A 277 17.70 -9.78 -15.28
CA ALA A 277 19.06 -9.59 -15.76
C ALA A 277 19.43 -8.10 -15.95
N ARG A 278 18.46 -7.26 -16.35
CA ARG A 278 18.65 -5.82 -16.46
C ARG A 278 18.85 -5.16 -15.10
N ASP A 279 18.06 -5.53 -14.10
CA ASP A 279 18.19 -5.00 -12.74
C ASP A 279 19.60 -5.26 -12.19
N VAL A 280 20.09 -6.50 -12.30
CA VAL A 280 21.45 -6.89 -11.88
C VAL A 280 22.51 -6.08 -12.62
N ARG A 281 22.44 -6.01 -13.96
CA ARG A 281 23.42 -5.26 -14.75
C ARG A 281 23.44 -3.77 -14.40
N ASN A 282 22.27 -3.16 -14.25
CA ASN A 282 22.15 -1.74 -13.94
C ASN A 282 22.81 -1.42 -12.59
N ILE A 283 22.49 -2.20 -11.56
CA ILE A 283 23.01 -1.94 -10.23
C ILE A 283 24.49 -2.28 -10.14
N ALA A 284 24.93 -3.41 -10.71
CA ALA A 284 26.33 -3.77 -10.75
C ALA A 284 27.16 -2.70 -11.47
N THR A 285 26.69 -2.18 -12.62
CA THR A 285 27.37 -1.09 -13.36
C THR A 285 27.60 0.12 -12.46
N TRP A 286 26.62 0.48 -11.62
CA TRP A 286 26.80 1.57 -10.66
C TRP A 286 27.90 1.26 -9.64
N PHE A 287 27.91 0.07 -9.04
CA PHE A 287 28.96 -0.31 -8.06
C PHE A 287 30.36 -0.36 -8.69
N HIS A 288 30.50 -0.85 -9.92
CA HIS A 288 31.77 -0.79 -10.66
C HIS A 288 32.24 0.65 -10.88
N SER A 289 31.33 1.55 -11.25
CA SER A 289 31.66 2.96 -11.44
C SER A 289 32.13 3.66 -10.15
N ARG A 290 31.91 3.03 -8.99
CA ARG A 290 32.37 3.49 -7.66
C ARG A 290 33.65 2.78 -7.18
N GLY A 291 34.22 1.88 -7.99
CA GLY A 291 35.47 1.20 -7.68
C GLY A 291 35.32 -0.21 -7.10
N LEU A 292 34.11 -0.79 -7.11
CA LEU A 292 33.94 -2.20 -6.73
C LEU A 292 34.55 -3.11 -7.83
N PRO A 293 35.45 -4.05 -7.48
CA PRO A 293 36.05 -4.97 -8.45
C PRO A 293 35.01 -5.90 -9.10
N GLU A 294 35.13 -6.13 -10.41
CA GLU A 294 34.19 -6.96 -11.18
C GLU A 294 34.04 -8.39 -10.65
N ARG A 295 35.14 -8.97 -10.20
CA ARG A 295 35.18 -10.28 -9.52
C ARG A 295 34.25 -10.41 -8.30
N LEU A 296 33.86 -9.29 -7.67
CA LEU A 296 32.93 -9.32 -6.53
C LEU A 296 31.47 -9.27 -6.97
N THR A 297 31.21 -8.70 -8.15
CA THR A 297 29.84 -8.62 -8.67
C THR A 297 29.43 -9.86 -9.44
N ALA A 298 30.38 -10.50 -10.14
CA ALA A 298 30.19 -11.74 -10.89
C ALA A 298 28.81 -11.78 -11.60
N VAL A 299 28.54 -10.76 -12.41
CA VAL A 299 27.18 -10.48 -12.92
C VAL A 299 26.55 -11.67 -13.64
N PRO A 300 27.25 -12.40 -14.54
CA PRO A 300 26.69 -13.60 -15.14
C PRO A 300 26.30 -14.66 -14.10
N GLU A 301 27.19 -14.95 -13.16
CA GLU A 301 26.99 -15.96 -12.11
C GLU A 301 25.83 -15.58 -11.18
N LEU A 302 25.75 -14.31 -10.77
CA LEU A 302 24.64 -13.81 -9.96
C LEU A 302 23.30 -13.92 -10.71
N ILE A 303 23.26 -13.65 -12.02
CA ILE A 303 22.03 -13.83 -12.80
C ILE A 303 21.60 -15.31 -12.82
N GLU A 304 22.55 -16.24 -12.97
CA GLU A 304 22.25 -17.67 -12.96
C GLU A 304 21.74 -18.13 -11.59
N GLU A 305 22.40 -17.71 -10.51
CA GLU A 305 21.99 -17.99 -9.13
C GLU A 305 20.57 -17.46 -8.85
N LEU A 306 20.27 -16.23 -9.25
CA LEU A 306 18.92 -15.66 -9.08
C LEU A 306 17.86 -16.40 -9.90
N GLN A 307 18.21 -16.93 -11.08
CA GLN A 307 17.30 -17.77 -11.88
C GLN A 307 17.01 -19.10 -11.19
N GLU A 308 18.02 -19.74 -10.60
CA GLU A 308 17.87 -20.97 -9.81
C GLU A 308 17.01 -20.72 -8.57
N ILE A 309 17.26 -19.63 -7.82
CA ILE A 309 16.46 -19.22 -6.66
C ILE A 309 15.00 -18.98 -7.04
N ALA A 310 14.74 -18.41 -8.23
CA ALA A 310 13.40 -18.22 -8.76
C ALA A 310 12.73 -19.52 -9.26
N GLY A 311 13.41 -20.67 -9.22
CA GLY A 311 12.90 -21.97 -9.65
C GLY A 311 12.82 -22.12 -11.18
N LEU A 312 13.66 -21.40 -11.93
CA LEU A 312 13.65 -21.36 -13.39
C LEU A 312 14.73 -22.22 -14.05
N ARG A 313 15.60 -22.85 -13.26
CA ARG A 313 16.62 -23.82 -13.68
C ARG A 313 16.65 -25.01 -12.74
#